data_AF-A0A3B0VV51-F1
#
_entry.id   AF-A0A3B0VV51-F1
#
_cell.length_a   1.000
_cell.length_b   1.000
_cell.length_c   1.000
_cell.angle_alpha   90.00
_cell.angle_beta   90.00
_cell.angle_gamma   90.00
#
_symmetry.space_group_name_H-M   'P 1'
#
loop_
_entity.id
_entity.type
_entity.pdbx_description
1 polymer ?
#
loop_
_entity_poly.entity_id
_entity_poly.type
_entity_poly.pdbx_seq_one_letter_code
_entity_poly.pdbx_strand_id
1 'polypeptide(L)'
;EPVMEAASEIPEEPEGAAAGEAAYGIGARREGGDDGLAEELTHCIEELQQAFGARIERIMGTGGGLLAVLNEVDDEADRVAARLSSATVPVAVIDLRTLKGLSRLGGGSPVAEGRIYYEAAGNQEAGESRLLTLAREKFKAAQVLAGQKLTSGAVEVLQSSLLAAAAHRAGLDNPVPIGEAAVWLYGEALPRGVLNQQEAALISRGVALSQCRSVPEPLLSDLLRDTELFVNDERPSQL
;
A
#
# COMPACT_ATOMS: atom_id res chain seq x y z
N GLU A 1 10.78 57.14 31.11
CA GLU A 1 11.96 58.03 30.96
C GLU A 1 11.97 58.99 32.16
N PRO A 2 13.13 59.48 32.63
CA PRO A 2 14.49 59.35 32.08
C PRO A 2 15.21 58.07 32.58
N VAL A 3 16.55 57.90 32.51
CA VAL A 3 17.47 57.78 31.34
C VAL A 3 18.93 57.69 31.85
N MET A 4 19.69 56.66 31.41
CA MET A 4 21.19 56.55 31.37
C MET A 4 22.01 56.62 32.71
N GLU A 5 23.25 56.11 32.86
CA GLU A 5 24.10 55.14 32.11
C GLU A 5 25.43 54.83 32.87
N ALA A 6 26.06 53.66 32.61
CA ALA A 6 27.45 53.23 32.95
C ALA A 6 27.85 53.12 34.46
N ALA A 7 28.84 52.30 34.88
CA ALA A 7 30.01 51.75 34.16
C ALA A 7 30.44 50.31 34.57
N SER A 8 31.65 49.92 34.14
CA SER A 8 32.38 48.62 34.19
C SER A 8 32.64 48.03 35.61
N GLU A 9 33.17 46.81 35.82
CA GLU A 9 34.15 46.03 35.02
C GLU A 9 34.12 44.48 35.26
N ILE A 10 35.12 43.76 34.74
CA ILE A 10 35.24 42.31 34.44
C ILE A 10 36.70 41.89 34.78
N PRO A 11 37.08 40.63 35.16
CA PRO A 11 36.52 39.29 34.85
C PRO A 11 36.05 38.52 36.13
N GLU A 12 36.04 37.18 36.36
CA GLU A 12 36.71 35.95 35.84
C GLU A 12 35.80 34.67 35.88
N GLU A 13 36.34 33.53 35.40
CA GLU A 13 35.74 32.18 35.26
C GLU A 13 36.45 31.18 36.21
N PRO A 14 36.02 29.90 36.44
CA PRO A 14 36.09 28.84 35.40
C PRO A 14 35.03 27.69 35.42
N GLU A 15 34.91 27.02 34.26
CA GLU A 15 34.64 25.59 33.99
C GLU A 15 33.65 24.73 34.83
N GLY A 16 32.73 24.02 34.13
CA GLY A 16 31.98 22.90 34.72
C GLY A 16 30.87 22.27 33.85
N ALA A 17 31.25 21.44 32.87
CA ALA A 17 30.50 20.36 32.16
C ALA A 17 28.97 20.16 32.40
N ALA A 18 28.13 19.84 31.40
CA ALA A 18 28.35 19.69 29.95
C ALA A 18 27.00 19.77 29.18
N ALA A 19 27.05 20.11 27.90
CA ALA A 19 25.90 20.09 26.99
C ALA A 19 25.79 18.74 26.22
N GLY A 20 24.59 18.45 25.71
CA GLY A 20 24.26 17.17 25.04
C GLY A 20 23.52 17.36 23.72
N GLU A 21 24.00 18.24 22.84
CA GLU A 21 23.46 18.38 21.47
C GLU A 21 24.02 17.29 20.55
N ALA A 22 23.16 16.38 20.09
CA ALA A 22 23.52 15.35 19.12
C ALA A 22 23.57 15.94 17.70
N ALA A 23 24.75 16.42 17.29
CA ALA A 23 24.96 17.06 16.00
C ALA A 23 24.91 16.08 14.80
N TYR A 24 24.44 16.59 13.66
CA TYR A 24 24.23 15.83 12.42
C TYR A 24 25.56 15.42 11.76
N GLY A 25 25.78 14.12 11.53
CA GLY A 25 27.06 13.57 11.06
C GLY A 25 27.02 12.93 9.68
N ILE A 26 27.00 13.71 8.59
CA ILE A 26 27.22 13.18 7.23
C ILE A 26 28.72 12.90 7.03
N GLY A 27 29.13 11.63 7.15
CA GLY A 27 30.54 11.21 7.08
C GLY A 27 30.77 9.96 6.24
N ALA A 28 30.95 10.11 4.92
CA ALA A 28 31.16 8.99 4.01
C ALA A 28 32.61 8.44 4.06
N ARG A 29 32.84 7.29 4.72
CA ARG A 29 33.93 6.34 4.37
C ARG A 29 33.98 5.02 5.17
N ARG A 30 33.76 3.89 4.49
CA ARG A 30 34.83 2.92 4.10
C ARG A 30 34.25 1.62 3.54
N GLU A 31 34.62 1.30 2.30
CA GLU A 31 34.57 -0.07 1.79
C GLU A 31 35.51 -0.95 2.65
N GLY A 32 35.03 -2.12 3.10
CA GLY A 32 35.78 -3.03 3.99
C GLY A 32 35.25 -3.17 5.43
N GLY A 33 34.09 -2.59 5.75
CA GLY A 33 33.34 -2.87 6.99
C GLY A 33 31.93 -3.46 6.76
N ASP A 34 31.58 -3.72 5.50
CA ASP A 34 30.21 -4.01 5.06
C ASP A 34 29.72 -5.39 5.55
N ASP A 35 30.59 -6.41 5.52
CA ASP A 35 30.25 -7.78 5.95
C ASP A 35 29.83 -7.85 7.43
N GLY A 36 30.58 -7.21 8.33
CA GLY A 36 30.27 -7.21 9.77
C GLY A 36 29.00 -6.44 10.11
N LEU A 37 28.73 -5.33 9.41
CA LEU A 37 27.48 -4.59 9.56
C LEU A 37 26.29 -5.38 8.99
N ALA A 38 26.49 -6.14 7.89
CA ALA A 38 25.48 -7.05 7.35
C ALA A 38 25.20 -8.25 8.28
N GLU A 39 26.21 -8.78 8.97
CA GLU A 39 26.03 -9.82 10.00
C GLU A 39 25.26 -9.27 11.23
N GLU A 40 25.64 -8.12 11.78
CA GLU A 40 24.90 -7.46 12.88
C GLU A 40 23.45 -7.13 12.48
N LEU A 41 23.23 -6.64 11.25
CA LEU A 41 21.91 -6.35 10.71
C LEU A 41 21.05 -7.61 10.56
N THR A 42 21.65 -8.72 10.09
CA THR A 42 20.96 -10.01 9.93
C THR A 42 20.56 -10.58 11.28
N HIS A 43 21.46 -10.56 12.28
CA HIS A 43 21.16 -10.96 13.65
C HIS A 43 20.03 -10.14 14.25
N CYS A 44 20.04 -8.81 14.07
CA CYS A 44 18.99 -7.93 14.56
C CYS A 44 17.62 -8.21 13.88
N ILE A 45 17.61 -8.55 12.58
CA ILE A 45 16.40 -8.98 11.87
C ILE A 45 15.89 -10.32 12.40
N GLU A 46 16.76 -11.29 12.70
CA GLU A 46 16.38 -12.58 13.29
C GLU A 46 15.83 -12.42 14.72
N GLU A 47 16.46 -11.60 15.57
CA GLU A 47 15.96 -11.28 16.92
C GLU A 47 14.62 -10.54 16.88
N LEU A 48 14.44 -9.61 15.93
CA LEU A 48 13.14 -8.96 15.70
C LEU A 48 12.07 -10.01 15.32
N GLN A 49 12.36 -10.88 14.36
CA GLN A 49 11.46 -11.96 13.95
C GLN A 49 11.15 -12.93 15.10
N GLN A 50 12.11 -13.23 15.98
CA GLN A 50 11.89 -14.08 17.15
C GLN A 50 11.05 -13.38 18.24
N ALA A 51 11.27 -12.08 18.47
CA ALA A 51 10.59 -11.32 19.52
C ALA A 51 9.15 -10.91 19.17
N PHE A 52 8.90 -10.57 17.90
CA PHE A 52 7.59 -10.10 17.44
C PHE A 52 6.82 -11.14 16.61
N GLY A 53 7.50 -12.04 15.90
CA GLY A 53 6.90 -13.11 15.11
C GLY A 53 5.78 -12.62 14.18
N ALA A 54 4.59 -13.22 14.31
CA ALA A 54 3.41 -12.89 13.53
C ALA A 54 2.78 -11.50 13.82
N ARG A 55 3.39 -10.66 14.69
CA ARG A 55 3.04 -9.23 14.81
C ARG A 55 3.74 -8.36 13.77
N ILE A 56 4.83 -8.83 13.14
CA ILE A 56 5.57 -8.08 12.13
C ILE A 56 4.81 -8.11 10.81
N GLU A 57 4.59 -6.93 10.23
CA GLU A 57 4.03 -6.76 8.89
C GLU A 57 5.14 -6.43 7.86
N ARG A 58 6.16 -5.66 8.28
CA ARG A 58 7.32 -5.27 7.44
C ARG A 58 8.53 -4.90 8.32
N ILE A 59 9.75 -5.08 7.83
CA ILE A 59 10.97 -4.49 8.41
C ILE A 59 11.71 -3.75 7.29
N MET A 60 12.10 -2.50 7.56
CA MET A 60 12.73 -1.59 6.61
C MET A 60 14.02 -1.01 7.19
N GLY A 61 15.03 -0.77 6.36
CA GLY A 61 16.21 0.04 6.71
C GLY A 61 15.97 1.49 6.35
N THR A 62 16.06 2.40 7.33
CA THR A 62 15.86 3.84 7.15
C THR A 62 16.93 4.62 7.92
N GLY A 63 17.67 5.51 7.25
CA GLY A 63 18.62 6.43 7.90
C GLY A 63 19.80 5.77 8.63
N GLY A 64 20.11 4.50 8.35
CA GLY A 64 21.13 3.72 9.05
C GLY A 64 20.62 2.85 10.21
N GLY A 65 19.31 2.85 10.48
CA GLY A 65 18.66 1.96 11.45
C GLY A 65 17.61 1.05 10.83
N LEU A 66 17.03 0.18 11.66
CA LEU A 66 15.88 -0.66 11.32
C LEU A 66 14.57 -0.06 11.83
N LEU A 67 13.52 -0.19 11.03
CA LEU A 67 12.16 0.24 11.30
C LEU A 67 11.21 -0.95 11.10
N ALA A 68 10.76 -1.53 12.21
CA ALA A 68 9.81 -2.63 12.22
C ALA A 68 8.36 -2.09 12.24
N VAL A 69 7.55 -2.51 11.28
CA VAL A 69 6.13 -2.20 11.19
C VAL A 69 5.37 -3.35 11.82
N LEU A 70 4.61 -3.06 12.87
CA LEU A 70 3.76 -4.02 13.57
C LEU A 70 2.28 -3.81 13.24
N ASN A 71 1.48 -4.86 13.41
CA ASN A 71 0.02 -4.79 13.32
C ASN A 71 -0.59 -3.87 14.38
N GLU A 72 -0.05 -3.89 15.60
CA GLU A 72 -0.32 -3.00 16.73
C GLU A 72 0.99 -2.77 17.50
N VAL A 73 1.22 -1.57 18.02
CA VAL A 73 2.35 -1.23 18.90
C VAL A 73 1.80 -0.96 20.30
N ASP A 74 2.39 -1.62 21.29
CA ASP A 74 2.09 -1.53 22.72
C ASP A 74 3.35 -1.16 23.52
N ASP A 75 3.21 -0.76 24.78
CA ASP A 75 4.35 -0.39 25.65
C ASP A 75 5.44 -1.49 25.73
N GLU A 76 5.08 -2.75 25.50
CA GLU A 76 6.04 -3.86 25.45
C GLU A 76 6.81 -3.89 24.12
N ALA A 77 6.17 -3.58 22.98
CA ALA A 77 6.89 -3.44 21.72
C ALA A 77 7.93 -2.32 21.75
N ASP A 78 7.60 -1.17 22.35
CA ASP A 78 8.58 -0.09 22.57
C ASP A 78 9.74 -0.54 23.47
N ARG A 79 9.45 -1.27 24.57
CA ARG A 79 10.49 -1.85 25.45
C ARG A 79 11.35 -2.89 24.74
N VAL A 80 10.78 -3.68 23.83
CA VAL A 80 11.52 -4.66 23.01
C VAL A 80 12.40 -3.95 21.98
N ALA A 81 11.88 -2.95 21.26
CA ALA A 81 12.65 -2.16 20.29
C ALA A 81 13.81 -1.39 20.94
N ALA A 82 13.58 -0.78 22.10
CA ALA A 82 14.62 -0.12 22.89
C ALA A 82 15.70 -1.10 23.43
N ARG A 83 15.35 -2.39 23.62
CA ARG A 83 16.28 -3.45 24.04
C ARG A 83 17.08 -4.04 22.87
N LEU A 84 16.51 -4.09 21.67
CA LEU A 84 17.15 -4.57 20.45
C LEU A 84 17.96 -3.49 19.71
N SER A 85 17.74 -2.21 20.05
CA SER A 85 18.53 -1.10 19.54
C SER A 85 20.00 -1.19 19.98
N SER A 86 20.92 -1.34 19.03
CA SER A 86 22.36 -1.28 19.28
C SER A 86 22.94 0.08 18.92
N ALA A 87 24.21 0.34 19.29
CA ALA A 87 24.92 1.54 18.86
C ALA A 87 25.26 1.55 17.36
N THR A 88 25.25 0.38 16.70
CA THR A 88 25.47 0.23 15.25
C THR A 88 24.14 0.31 14.47
N VAL A 89 23.07 -0.27 15.02
CA VAL A 89 21.76 -0.42 14.39
C VAL A 89 20.67 0.02 15.38
N PRO A 90 20.22 1.29 15.35
CA PRO A 90 19.06 1.71 16.13
C PRO A 90 17.78 1.09 15.57
N VAL A 91 16.86 0.68 16.45
CA VAL A 91 15.63 -0.04 16.10
C VAL A 91 14.40 0.76 16.55
N ALA A 92 13.55 1.12 15.59
CA ALA A 92 12.26 1.76 15.84
C ALA A 92 11.10 0.82 15.51
N VAL A 93 9.97 0.97 16.21
CA VAL A 93 8.70 0.32 15.89
C VAL A 93 7.63 1.35 15.54
N ILE A 94 6.78 1.05 14.57
CA ILE A 94 5.57 1.83 14.24
C ILE A 94 4.41 0.90 13.87
N ASP A 95 3.19 1.39 14.01
CA ASP A 95 1.99 0.65 13.58
C ASP A 95 1.63 0.93 12.11
N LEU A 96 0.80 0.07 11.53
CA LEU A 96 0.28 0.23 10.16
C LEU A 96 -0.46 1.58 9.93
N ARG A 97 -1.09 2.18 10.96
CA ARG A 97 -1.75 3.49 10.83
C ARG A 97 -0.74 4.62 10.73
N THR A 98 0.31 4.61 11.55
CA THR A 98 1.40 5.58 11.53
C THR A 98 2.13 5.52 10.20
N LEU A 99 2.45 4.33 9.70
CA LEU A 99 3.02 4.15 8.35
C LEU A 99 2.12 4.80 7.28
N LYS A 100 0.83 4.47 7.26
CA LYS A 100 -0.17 5.04 6.31
C LYS A 100 -0.40 6.55 6.49
N GLY A 101 -0.03 7.11 7.64
CA GLY A 101 0.05 8.55 7.88
C GLY A 101 1.29 9.16 7.22
N LEU A 102 2.46 8.58 7.49
CA LEU A 102 3.75 9.03 6.95
C LEU A 102 3.83 8.94 5.41
N SER A 103 3.28 7.89 4.80
CA SER A 103 3.22 7.74 3.33
C SER A 103 2.55 8.92 2.61
N ARG A 104 1.65 9.66 3.28
CA ARG A 104 0.98 10.86 2.73
C ARG A 104 1.91 12.06 2.56
N LEU A 105 3.09 12.03 3.17
CA LEU A 105 4.14 13.03 2.99
C LEU A 105 4.95 12.80 1.69
N GLY A 106 4.71 11.69 0.98
CA GLY A 106 5.44 11.34 -0.24
C GLY A 106 6.94 11.28 0.00
N GLY A 107 7.72 11.90 -0.89
CA GLY A 107 9.18 12.04 -0.74
C GLY A 107 9.65 12.89 0.46
N GLY A 108 8.74 13.47 1.24
CA GLY A 108 9.04 14.06 2.55
C GLY A 108 8.94 13.08 3.74
N SER A 109 8.59 11.82 3.49
CA SER A 109 8.53 10.78 4.53
C SER A 109 9.92 10.19 4.82
N PRO A 110 10.36 10.09 6.10
CA PRO A 110 11.58 9.38 6.47
C PRO A 110 11.63 7.89 6.06
N VAL A 111 10.50 7.34 5.61
CA VAL A 111 10.34 5.94 5.18
C VAL A 111 10.36 5.80 3.65
N ALA A 112 10.26 6.88 2.88
CA ALA A 112 10.10 6.83 1.43
C ALA A 112 11.32 6.25 0.67
N GLU A 113 12.52 6.40 1.23
CA GLU A 113 13.77 5.88 0.67
C GLU A 113 14.23 4.57 1.35
N GLY A 114 13.36 3.96 2.17
CA GLY A 114 13.70 2.82 3.01
C GLY A 114 13.83 1.49 2.25
N ARG A 115 14.89 0.72 2.50
CA ARG A 115 15.08 -0.61 1.92
C ARG A 115 14.29 -1.65 2.71
N ILE A 116 13.32 -2.33 2.08
CA ILE A 116 12.61 -3.45 2.73
C ILE A 116 13.58 -4.64 2.89
N TYR A 117 13.65 -5.19 4.11
CA TYR A 117 14.45 -6.38 4.45
C TYR A 117 13.57 -7.60 4.77
N TYR A 118 12.39 -7.37 5.35
CA TYR A 118 11.40 -8.41 5.59
C TYR A 118 10.00 -7.86 5.28
N GLU A 119 9.13 -8.71 4.78
CA GLU A 119 7.72 -8.45 4.58
C GLU A 119 6.97 -9.74 4.92
N ALA A 120 5.95 -9.64 5.77
CA ALA A 120 5.10 -10.79 6.05
C ALA A 120 4.33 -11.17 4.79
N ALA A 121 4.10 -12.47 4.57
CA ALA A 121 3.45 -12.97 3.35
C ALA A 121 1.99 -12.49 3.15
N GLY A 122 1.41 -11.78 4.11
CA GLY A 122 0.11 -11.09 4.00
C GLY A 122 0.19 -9.58 3.70
N ASN A 123 1.39 -8.99 3.60
CA ASN A 123 1.61 -7.55 3.49
C ASN A 123 2.40 -7.11 2.23
N GLN A 124 2.51 -8.00 1.23
CA GLN A 124 2.31 -7.52 -0.14
C GLN A 124 0.96 -6.80 -0.20
N GLU A 125 0.76 -5.82 -1.09
CA GLU A 125 -0.47 -5.01 -1.15
C GLU A 125 -1.66 -5.79 -1.75
N ALA A 126 -2.08 -6.82 -1.03
CA ALA A 126 -2.96 -7.91 -1.47
C ALA A 126 -3.97 -8.34 -0.38
N GLY A 127 -4.21 -7.50 0.62
CA GLY A 127 -5.50 -7.53 1.32
C GLY A 127 -6.58 -7.30 0.25
N GLU A 128 -7.45 -8.31 0.03
CA GLU A 128 -8.23 -8.50 -1.21
C GLU A 128 -8.70 -7.18 -1.81
N SER A 129 -8.23 -6.88 -3.03
CA SER A 129 -8.41 -5.57 -3.67
C SER A 129 -9.87 -5.11 -3.56
N ARG A 130 -10.10 -3.93 -2.99
CA ARG A 130 -11.46 -3.42 -2.74
C ARG A 130 -12.33 -3.43 -4.00
N LEU A 131 -11.72 -3.26 -5.17
CA LEU A 131 -12.38 -3.35 -6.47
C LEU A 131 -12.67 -4.80 -6.90
N LEU A 132 -11.81 -5.76 -6.55
CA LEU A 132 -12.04 -7.19 -6.73
C LEU A 132 -13.15 -7.71 -5.81
N THR A 133 -13.12 -7.36 -4.52
CA THR A 133 -14.21 -7.68 -3.57
C THR A 133 -15.53 -7.11 -4.07
N LEU A 134 -15.54 -5.82 -4.47
CA LEU A 134 -16.72 -5.18 -5.07
C LEU A 134 -17.17 -5.89 -6.36
N ALA A 135 -16.25 -6.33 -7.22
CA ALA A 135 -16.59 -7.08 -8.43
C ALA A 135 -17.24 -8.43 -8.09
N ARG A 136 -16.66 -9.18 -7.12
CA ARG A 136 -17.17 -10.47 -6.61
C ARG A 136 -18.56 -10.29 -5.96
N GLU A 137 -18.76 -9.26 -5.15
CA GLU A 137 -20.07 -8.90 -4.57
C GLU A 137 -21.12 -8.56 -5.63
N LYS A 138 -20.78 -7.71 -6.60
CA LYS A 138 -21.68 -7.33 -7.70
C LYS A 138 -22.02 -8.55 -8.56
N PHE A 139 -21.04 -9.39 -8.90
CA PHE A 139 -21.29 -10.62 -9.65
C PHE A 139 -22.30 -11.53 -8.93
N LYS A 140 -22.12 -11.75 -7.62
CA LYS A 140 -23.04 -12.53 -6.79
C LYS A 140 -24.45 -11.91 -6.70
N ALA A 141 -24.55 -10.58 -6.60
CA ALA A 141 -25.83 -9.89 -6.64
C ALA A 141 -26.54 -10.04 -8.01
N ALA A 142 -25.79 -10.01 -9.12
CA ALA A 142 -26.33 -10.25 -10.44
C ALA A 142 -26.83 -11.69 -10.64
N GLN A 143 -26.11 -12.70 -10.12
CA GLN A 143 -26.59 -14.10 -10.11
C GLN A 143 -27.95 -14.21 -9.40
N VAL A 144 -28.13 -13.53 -8.26
CA VAL A 144 -29.40 -13.51 -7.51
C VAL A 144 -30.53 -12.83 -8.28
N LEU A 145 -30.25 -11.75 -9.02
CA LEU A 145 -31.23 -11.07 -9.89
C LEU A 145 -31.60 -11.94 -11.11
N ALA A 146 -30.62 -12.60 -11.73
CA ALA A 146 -30.84 -13.52 -12.85
C ALA A 146 -31.69 -14.73 -12.44
N GLY A 147 -31.42 -15.32 -11.27
CA GLY A 147 -32.24 -16.40 -10.70
C GLY A 147 -33.70 -15.99 -10.41
N GLN A 148 -33.94 -14.71 -10.15
CA GLN A 148 -35.28 -14.13 -10.00
C GLN A 148 -35.90 -13.65 -11.34
N LYS A 149 -35.26 -13.95 -12.49
CA LYS A 149 -35.64 -13.49 -13.84
C LYS A 149 -35.68 -11.96 -14.02
N LEU A 150 -35.00 -11.20 -13.16
CA LEU A 150 -34.87 -9.74 -13.25
C LEU A 150 -33.75 -9.36 -14.23
N THR A 151 -33.92 -9.68 -15.52
CA THR A 151 -32.83 -9.73 -16.49
C THR A 151 -32.13 -8.38 -16.74
N SER A 152 -32.85 -7.25 -16.85
CA SER A 152 -32.18 -5.94 -17.09
C SER A 152 -31.32 -5.53 -15.89
N GLY A 153 -31.88 -5.57 -14.67
CA GLY A 153 -31.14 -5.28 -13.44
C GLY A 153 -29.96 -6.22 -13.21
N ALA A 154 -30.07 -7.50 -13.61
CA ALA A 154 -28.94 -8.42 -13.59
C ALA A 154 -27.79 -7.92 -14.49
N VAL A 155 -28.09 -7.45 -15.71
CA VAL A 155 -27.05 -6.94 -16.63
C VAL A 155 -26.43 -5.62 -16.16
N GLU A 156 -27.21 -4.68 -15.61
CA GLU A 156 -26.70 -3.44 -15.01
C GLU A 156 -25.69 -3.72 -13.88
N VAL A 157 -25.97 -4.74 -13.06
CA VAL A 157 -25.08 -5.17 -11.99
C VAL A 157 -23.88 -5.97 -12.51
N LEU A 158 -24.02 -6.78 -13.57
CA LEU A 158 -22.87 -7.42 -14.25
C LEU A 158 -21.93 -6.40 -14.88
N GLN A 159 -22.46 -5.37 -15.53
CA GLN A 159 -21.66 -4.28 -16.08
C GLN A 159 -20.87 -3.57 -14.97
N SER A 160 -21.50 -3.34 -13.82
CA SER A 160 -20.83 -2.78 -12.63
C SER A 160 -19.71 -3.69 -12.09
N SER A 161 -19.92 -5.01 -12.10
CA SER A 161 -18.91 -6.01 -11.71
C SER A 161 -17.72 -6.03 -12.68
N LEU A 162 -17.99 -6.10 -13.98
CA LEU A 162 -16.99 -6.09 -15.05
C LEU A 162 -16.11 -4.84 -15.01
N LEU A 163 -16.69 -3.66 -14.81
CA LEU A 163 -15.93 -2.40 -14.73
C LEU A 163 -15.09 -2.27 -13.44
N ALA A 164 -15.53 -2.87 -12.32
CA ALA A 164 -14.72 -2.93 -11.09
C ALA A 164 -13.52 -3.89 -11.24
N ALA A 165 -13.73 -5.09 -11.80
CA ALA A 165 -12.64 -6.03 -12.08
C ALA A 165 -11.65 -5.49 -13.15
N ALA A 166 -12.15 -4.79 -14.17
CA ALA A 166 -11.32 -4.13 -15.17
C ALA A 166 -10.48 -2.99 -14.58
N ALA A 167 -11.07 -2.18 -13.69
CA ALA A 167 -10.37 -1.11 -12.99
C ALA A 167 -9.28 -1.65 -12.04
N HIS A 168 -9.54 -2.75 -11.34
CA HIS A 168 -8.53 -3.43 -10.52
C HIS A 168 -7.31 -3.84 -11.36
N ARG A 169 -7.53 -4.54 -12.48
CA ARG A 169 -6.46 -4.99 -13.39
C ARG A 169 -5.62 -3.84 -13.94
N ALA A 170 -6.22 -2.66 -14.05
CA ALA A 170 -5.60 -1.43 -14.50
C ALA A 170 -4.90 -0.61 -13.40
N GLY A 171 -4.86 -1.10 -12.15
CA GLY A 171 -4.25 -0.38 -11.03
C GLY A 171 -4.98 0.91 -10.62
N LEU A 172 -6.27 1.04 -10.93
CA LEU A 172 -7.07 2.22 -10.56
C LEU A 172 -7.62 2.11 -9.13
N ASP A 173 -7.76 3.25 -8.43
CA ASP A 173 -8.38 3.32 -7.10
C ASP A 173 -9.91 3.09 -7.11
N ASN A 174 -10.57 3.35 -8.25
CA ASN A 174 -12.02 3.45 -8.38
C ASN A 174 -12.54 2.73 -9.63
N PRO A 175 -13.79 2.21 -9.65
CA PRO A 175 -14.38 1.61 -10.85
C PRO A 175 -14.53 2.65 -11.96
N VAL A 176 -14.29 2.23 -13.21
CA VAL A 176 -14.51 3.09 -14.38
C VAL A 176 -16.00 3.44 -14.52
N PRO A 177 -16.39 4.72 -14.66
CA PRO A 177 -17.79 5.10 -14.83
C PRO A 177 -18.42 4.51 -16.10
N ILE A 178 -19.69 4.08 -16.01
CA ILE A 178 -20.42 3.44 -17.11
C ILE A 178 -20.45 4.30 -18.40
N GLY A 179 -20.57 5.62 -18.27
CA GLY A 179 -20.57 6.54 -19.42
C GLY A 179 -19.19 6.75 -20.05
N GLU A 180 -18.11 6.49 -19.32
CA GLU A 180 -16.73 6.68 -19.76
C GLU A 180 -16.09 5.36 -20.23
N ALA A 181 -16.68 4.21 -19.87
CA ALA A 181 -16.18 2.88 -20.16
C ALA A 181 -15.71 2.68 -21.61
N ALA A 182 -16.46 3.16 -22.61
CA ALA A 182 -16.07 3.05 -24.02
C ALA A 182 -14.83 3.90 -24.38
N VAL A 183 -14.73 5.11 -23.81
CA VAL A 183 -13.58 6.01 -24.03
C VAL A 183 -12.32 5.41 -23.38
N TRP A 184 -12.45 4.93 -22.15
CA TRP A 184 -11.37 4.28 -21.40
C TRP A 184 -10.90 2.98 -22.06
N LEU A 185 -11.83 2.12 -22.52
CA LEU A 185 -11.51 0.85 -23.19
C LEU A 185 -10.61 1.04 -24.42
N TYR A 186 -10.99 1.95 -25.32
CA TYR A 186 -10.29 2.16 -26.58
C TYR A 186 -9.17 3.20 -26.51
N GLY A 187 -9.21 4.12 -25.54
CA GLY A 187 -8.19 5.15 -25.34
C GLY A 187 -7.03 4.73 -24.43
N GLU A 188 -7.26 3.84 -23.46
CA GLU A 188 -6.25 3.47 -22.46
C GLU A 188 -6.09 1.95 -22.28
N ALA A 189 -7.18 1.21 -22.01
CA ALA A 189 -7.07 -0.19 -21.58
C ALA A 189 -6.53 -1.12 -22.68
N LEU A 190 -7.01 -0.98 -23.93
CA LEU A 190 -6.49 -1.72 -25.08
C LEU A 190 -5.10 -1.21 -25.52
N PRO A 191 -4.84 0.11 -25.69
CA PRO A 191 -3.51 0.61 -26.09
C PRO A 191 -2.38 0.29 -25.11
N ARG A 192 -2.65 0.21 -23.80
CA ARG A 192 -1.67 -0.20 -22.78
C ARG A 192 -1.55 -1.72 -22.60
N GLY A 193 -2.38 -2.53 -23.29
CA GLY A 193 -2.39 -3.99 -23.15
C GLY A 193 -2.97 -4.53 -21.84
N VAL A 194 -3.53 -3.66 -20.98
CA VAL A 194 -4.14 -4.00 -19.68
C VAL A 194 -5.33 -4.95 -19.85
N LEU A 195 -6.07 -4.79 -20.95
CA LEU A 195 -7.10 -5.72 -21.39
C LEU A 195 -6.81 -6.19 -22.82
N ASN A 196 -7.20 -7.42 -23.14
CA ASN A 196 -7.19 -7.90 -24.52
C ASN A 196 -8.53 -7.63 -25.24
N GLN A 197 -8.57 -7.92 -26.54
CA GLN A 197 -9.74 -7.69 -27.39
C GLN A 197 -10.98 -8.50 -26.96
N GLN A 198 -10.82 -9.68 -26.37
CA GLN A 198 -11.95 -10.50 -25.90
C GLN A 198 -12.56 -9.92 -24.62
N GLU A 199 -11.74 -9.38 -23.74
CA GLU A 199 -12.15 -8.71 -22.49
C GLU A 199 -12.82 -7.37 -22.76
N ALA A 200 -12.26 -6.58 -23.68
CA ALA A 200 -12.89 -5.35 -24.16
C ALA A 200 -14.24 -5.63 -24.83
N ALA A 201 -14.36 -6.72 -25.60
CA ALA A 201 -15.62 -7.17 -26.19
C ALA A 201 -16.62 -7.65 -25.11
N LEU A 202 -16.18 -8.36 -24.07
CA LEU A 202 -17.01 -8.77 -22.93
C LEU A 202 -17.63 -7.57 -22.20
N ILE A 203 -16.80 -6.58 -21.86
CA ILE A 203 -17.25 -5.35 -21.18
C ILE A 203 -18.21 -4.57 -22.11
N SER A 204 -17.85 -4.41 -23.38
CA SER A 204 -18.69 -3.73 -24.38
C SER A 204 -20.04 -4.44 -24.60
N ARG A 205 -20.07 -5.77 -24.54
CA ARG A 205 -21.31 -6.58 -24.61
C ARG A 205 -22.18 -6.35 -23.37
N GLY A 206 -21.59 -6.22 -22.18
CA GLY A 206 -22.30 -5.81 -20.97
C GLY A 206 -22.92 -4.40 -21.09
N VAL A 207 -22.14 -3.44 -21.58
CA VAL A 207 -22.57 -2.04 -21.85
C VAL A 207 -23.71 -1.98 -22.88
N ALA A 208 -23.66 -2.82 -23.92
CA ALA A 208 -24.70 -2.86 -24.96
C ALA A 208 -25.99 -3.53 -24.46
N LEU A 209 -25.88 -4.60 -23.66
CA LEU A 209 -27.05 -5.33 -23.17
C LEU A 209 -27.80 -4.59 -22.04
N SER A 210 -27.15 -3.75 -21.23
CA SER A 210 -27.85 -2.93 -20.22
C SER A 210 -28.72 -1.83 -20.84
N GLN A 211 -28.41 -1.41 -22.08
CA GLN A 211 -29.23 -0.46 -22.84
C GLN A 211 -30.46 -1.11 -23.50
N CYS A 212 -30.56 -2.44 -23.50
CA CYS A 212 -31.68 -3.17 -24.07
C CYS A 212 -32.86 -3.25 -23.09
N ARG A 213 -34.05 -2.78 -23.52
CA ARG A 213 -35.31 -2.85 -22.74
C ARG A 213 -35.75 -4.27 -22.34
N SER A 214 -35.19 -5.30 -22.99
CA SER A 214 -35.37 -6.70 -22.66
C SER A 214 -34.13 -7.47 -23.14
N VAL A 215 -33.56 -8.29 -22.25
CA VAL A 215 -32.38 -9.12 -22.54
C VAL A 215 -32.80 -10.59 -22.58
N PRO A 216 -32.56 -11.32 -23.69
CA PRO A 216 -32.82 -12.75 -23.78
C PRO A 216 -32.07 -13.57 -22.72
N GLU A 217 -32.75 -14.51 -22.07
CA GLU A 217 -32.16 -15.40 -21.05
C GLU A 217 -30.86 -16.10 -21.51
N PRO A 218 -30.71 -16.57 -22.77
CA PRO A 218 -29.44 -17.14 -23.24
C PRO A 218 -28.27 -16.15 -23.22
N LEU A 219 -28.48 -14.91 -23.66
CA LEU A 219 -27.41 -13.90 -23.70
C LEU A 219 -26.99 -13.45 -22.30
N LEU A 220 -27.93 -13.41 -21.34
CA LEU A 220 -27.62 -13.22 -19.93
C LEU A 220 -26.84 -14.43 -19.36
N SER A 221 -27.20 -15.65 -19.73
CA SER A 221 -26.52 -16.88 -19.28
C SER A 221 -25.08 -16.97 -19.78
N ASP A 222 -24.83 -16.58 -21.01
CA ASP A 222 -23.47 -16.50 -21.57
C ASP A 222 -22.68 -15.33 -20.99
N LEU A 223 -23.32 -14.17 -20.78
CA LEU A 223 -22.68 -13.04 -20.09
C LEU A 223 -22.26 -13.40 -18.66
N LEU A 224 -23.11 -14.10 -17.91
CA LEU A 224 -22.79 -14.60 -16.56
C LEU A 224 -21.56 -15.49 -16.55
N ARG A 225 -21.49 -16.47 -17.46
CA ARG A 225 -20.36 -17.42 -17.56
C ARG A 225 -19.04 -16.69 -17.89
N ASP A 226 -19.07 -15.80 -18.87
CA ASP A 226 -17.87 -15.08 -19.28
C ASP A 226 -17.42 -14.05 -18.22
N THR A 227 -18.37 -13.44 -17.49
CA THR A 227 -18.07 -12.59 -16.32
C THR A 227 -17.46 -13.39 -15.16
N GLU A 228 -17.92 -14.62 -14.90
CA GLU A 228 -17.35 -15.48 -13.85
C GLU A 228 -15.85 -15.75 -14.08
N LEU A 229 -15.48 -16.06 -15.33
CA LEU A 229 -14.09 -16.24 -15.74
C LEU A 229 -13.29 -14.94 -15.59
N PHE A 230 -13.86 -13.79 -15.97
CA PHE A 230 -13.17 -12.50 -15.88
C PHE A 230 -12.95 -12.00 -14.43
N VAL A 231 -13.90 -12.25 -13.53
CA VAL A 231 -13.85 -11.80 -12.12
C VAL A 231 -12.97 -12.72 -11.25
N ASN A 232 -12.81 -13.99 -11.63
CA ASN A 232 -12.02 -14.97 -10.88
C ASN A 232 -10.63 -15.26 -11.49
N ASP A 233 -10.29 -14.68 -12.63
CA ASP A 233 -8.96 -14.79 -13.26
C ASP A 233 -7.97 -13.81 -12.60
N GLU A 234 -7.13 -14.35 -11.72
CA GLU A 234 -6.18 -13.65 -10.84
C GLU A 234 -4.87 -13.27 -11.56
N ARG A 235 -4.99 -12.67 -12.76
CA ARG A 235 -3.84 -12.02 -13.41
C ARG A 235 -3.35 -10.84 -12.55
N PRO A 236 -2.06 -10.80 -12.17
CA PRO A 236 -1.52 -9.67 -11.42
C PRO A 236 -1.61 -8.39 -12.27
N SER A 237 -1.87 -7.26 -11.61
CA SER A 237 -1.92 -5.95 -12.25
C SER A 237 -0.52 -5.59 -12.77
N GLN A 238 -0.35 -5.55 -14.10
CA GLN A 238 0.91 -5.18 -14.71
C GLN A 238 1.02 -3.66 -14.76
N LEU A 239 1.79 -3.11 -13.80
CA LEU A 239 2.25 -1.73 -13.72
C LEU A 239 3.71 -1.66 -14.18
#